data_AF-A0A7J6BCE6-F1
#
_entry.id   AF-A0A7J6BCE6-F1
#
_cell.length_a   1.000
_cell.length_b   1.000
_cell.length_c   1.000
_cell.angle_alpha   90.00
_cell.angle_beta   90.00
_cell.angle_gamma   90.00
#
_symmetry.space_group_name_H-M   'P 1'
#
loop_
_entity.id
_entity.type
_entity.pdbx_description
1 polymer ?
#
loop_
_entity_poly.entity_id
_entity_poly.type
_entity_poly.pdbx_seq_one_letter_code
_entity_poly.pdbx_strand_id
1 'polypeptide(L)'
;MHPLPFQKSEAPVILHCLQSLQVFNKGTSDTVKMGCFGFLKTMMFFFNGIIFLAGAGILAVGIWVKVDSNSIISILQGLPGASSDLKQVLNVGYLLIAVGSVLLLLGFLGCCGAVRESRCMLLMFFVIILIVFIAEVAGAIVILVFKGPIQTMISQLGVTVVNSIQRDYGSNTDVTGLWNTTMDLFKCCGFNNYSDFTGSPYVQSTNLYPYQCCQLQPCKYSNATVANVNGCYPALVKLFDSNTVIIIAVALGIAALELFAMVVSMTLYCKIKSTEA
;
A
#
# COMPACT_ATOMS: atom_id res chain seq x y z
N MET A 1 -18.69 32.01 -31.74
CA MET A 1 -18.21 30.70 -31.25
C MET A 1 -16.69 30.68 -31.25
N HIS A 2 -16.09 30.80 -30.07
CA HIS A 2 -14.67 30.51 -29.83
C HIS A 2 -14.61 29.11 -29.19
N PRO A 3 -13.81 28.17 -29.71
CA PRO A 3 -13.35 27.04 -28.91
C PRO A 3 -11.94 27.34 -28.37
N LEU A 4 -11.81 27.24 -27.05
CA LEU A 4 -10.54 27.23 -26.31
C LEU A 4 -9.70 26.01 -26.69
N PRO A 5 -8.36 26.11 -26.77
CA PRO A 5 -7.50 24.94 -26.85
C PRO A 5 -7.36 24.30 -25.46
N PHE A 6 -7.86 23.07 -25.33
CA PHE A 6 -7.60 22.20 -24.19
C PHE A 6 -6.10 21.83 -24.13
N GLN A 7 -5.50 21.99 -22.95
CA GLN A 7 -4.14 21.57 -22.62
C GLN A 7 -3.86 20.11 -23.02
N LYS A 8 -2.78 19.91 -23.77
CA LYS A 8 -2.16 18.60 -24.03
C LYS A 8 -0.71 18.67 -23.58
N SER A 9 -0.44 18.54 -22.27
CA SER A 9 0.93 18.73 -21.74
C SER A 9 1.48 17.63 -20.83
N GLU A 10 0.75 16.54 -20.56
CA GLU A 10 1.25 15.51 -19.61
C GLU A 10 1.68 14.19 -20.26
N ALA A 11 1.23 13.92 -21.51
CA ALA A 11 1.68 12.77 -22.30
C ALA A 11 3.15 12.81 -22.82
N PRO A 12 3.84 13.97 -23.02
CA PRO A 12 5.16 13.96 -23.64
C PRO A 12 6.25 13.44 -22.71
N VAL A 13 6.12 13.57 -21.38
CA VAL A 13 7.23 13.20 -20.48
C VAL A 13 7.38 11.68 -20.36
N ILE A 14 6.27 10.95 -20.25
CA ILE A 14 6.27 9.47 -20.15
C ILE A 14 6.72 8.83 -21.46
N LEU A 15 6.17 9.27 -22.59
CA LEU A 15 6.52 8.73 -23.91
C LEU A 15 8.00 8.96 -24.26
N HIS A 16 8.52 10.14 -23.94
CA HIS A 16 9.90 10.50 -24.19
C HIS A 16 10.85 9.79 -23.20
N CYS A 17 10.37 9.37 -22.02
CA CYS A 17 11.13 8.54 -21.09
C CYS A 17 11.15 7.06 -21.55
N LEU A 18 10.02 6.54 -22.06
CA LEU A 18 9.95 5.23 -22.72
C LEU A 18 10.82 5.15 -24.00
N GLN A 19 10.87 6.23 -24.78
CA GLN A 19 11.79 6.32 -25.93
C GLN A 19 13.26 6.40 -25.48
N SER A 20 13.56 7.09 -24.38
CA SER A 20 14.91 7.12 -23.78
C SER A 20 15.34 5.75 -23.23
N LEU A 21 14.40 4.95 -22.72
CA LEU A 21 14.57 3.55 -22.32
C LEU A 21 15.02 2.66 -23.51
N GLN A 22 14.43 2.86 -24.69
CA GLN A 22 14.85 2.15 -25.90
C GLN A 22 16.23 2.59 -26.41
N VAL A 23 16.60 3.86 -26.20
CA VAL A 23 17.95 4.38 -26.51
C VAL A 23 18.99 3.85 -25.50
N PHE A 24 18.65 3.73 -24.22
CA PHE A 24 19.53 3.13 -23.20
C PHE A 24 19.86 1.67 -23.53
N ASN A 25 18.88 0.89 -24.00
CA ASN A 25 19.11 -0.50 -24.43
C ASN A 25 19.97 -0.62 -25.71
N LYS A 26 20.14 0.47 -26.46
CA LYS A 26 21.02 0.55 -27.64
C LYS A 26 22.41 1.09 -27.29
N GLY A 27 22.52 1.89 -26.23
CA GLY A 27 23.78 2.43 -25.69
C GLY A 27 24.54 1.48 -24.75
N THR A 28 23.94 0.38 -24.31
CA THR A 28 24.60 -0.67 -23.52
C THR A 28 25.69 -1.43 -24.30
N SER A 29 25.72 -1.31 -25.64
CA SER A 29 26.77 -1.95 -26.45
C SER A 29 28.05 -1.12 -26.59
N ASP A 30 28.00 0.20 -26.37
CA ASP A 30 29.16 1.08 -26.52
C ASP A 30 29.26 2.04 -25.34
N THR A 31 30.00 1.63 -24.30
CA THR A 31 30.79 2.44 -23.34
C THR A 31 30.78 1.78 -21.96
N VAL A 32 31.46 0.65 -21.85
CA VAL A 32 32.04 0.18 -20.60
C VAL A 32 33.22 1.11 -20.26
N LYS A 33 32.94 2.31 -19.74
CA LYS A 33 33.95 3.09 -19.01
C LYS A 33 33.63 2.93 -17.53
N MET A 34 34.34 1.99 -16.90
CA MET A 34 34.27 1.68 -15.49
C MET A 34 34.56 2.92 -14.63
N GLY A 35 33.54 3.37 -13.92
CA GLY A 35 33.63 4.31 -12.82
C GLY A 35 32.44 4.10 -11.89
N CYS A 36 32.63 4.36 -10.58
CA CYS A 36 31.59 4.30 -9.54
C CYS A 36 30.30 5.03 -9.97
N PHE A 37 30.43 6.14 -10.70
CA PHE A 37 29.30 6.93 -11.20
C PHE A 37 28.38 6.16 -12.17
N GLY A 38 28.94 5.41 -13.12
CA GLY A 38 28.14 4.61 -14.07
C GLY A 38 27.39 3.48 -13.37
N PHE A 39 28.04 2.83 -12.39
CA PHE A 39 27.41 1.80 -11.58
C PHE A 39 26.23 2.36 -10.75
N LEU A 40 26.40 3.50 -10.09
CA LEU A 40 25.33 4.17 -9.32
C LEU A 40 24.14 4.54 -10.22
N LYS A 41 24.40 5.06 -11.42
CA LYS A 41 23.35 5.41 -12.40
C LYS A 41 22.56 4.17 -12.84
N THR A 42 23.25 3.08 -13.18
CA THR A 42 22.60 1.82 -13.59
C THR A 42 21.80 1.20 -12.45
N MET A 43 22.35 1.16 -11.24
CA MET A 43 21.63 0.66 -10.06
C MET A 43 20.38 1.49 -9.77
N MET A 44 20.51 2.82 -9.76
CA MET A 44 19.38 3.72 -9.52
C MET A 44 18.26 3.51 -10.55
N PHE A 45 18.61 3.34 -11.82
CA PHE A 45 17.62 3.05 -12.86
C PHE A 45 16.92 1.71 -12.67
N PHE A 46 17.67 0.65 -12.35
CA PHE A 46 17.10 -0.69 -12.16
C PHE A 46 16.15 -0.74 -10.95
N PHE A 47 16.59 -0.26 -9.78
CA PHE A 47 15.76 -0.29 -8.56
C PHE A 47 14.52 0.61 -8.69
N ASN A 48 14.66 1.83 -9.23
CA ASN A 48 13.50 2.70 -9.45
C ASN A 48 12.55 2.15 -10.54
N GLY A 49 13.07 1.38 -11.50
CA GLY A 49 12.25 0.70 -12.51
C GLY A 49 11.38 -0.38 -11.90
N ILE A 50 11.92 -1.17 -10.96
CA ILE A 50 11.14 -2.15 -10.19
C ILE A 50 10.08 -1.45 -9.36
N ILE A 51 10.43 -0.37 -8.67
CA ILE A 51 9.47 0.42 -7.87
C ILE A 51 8.35 0.98 -8.74
N PHE A 52 8.67 1.47 -9.94
CA PHE A 52 7.68 1.96 -10.90
C PHE A 52 6.68 0.86 -11.31
N LEU A 53 7.18 -0.33 -11.67
CA LEU A 53 6.33 -1.46 -12.06
C LEU A 53 5.48 -1.97 -10.89
N ALA A 54 6.06 -2.05 -9.69
CA ALA A 54 5.33 -2.42 -8.48
C ALA A 54 4.24 -1.38 -8.15
N GLY A 55 4.56 -0.09 -8.24
CA GLY A 55 3.61 1.01 -8.05
C GLY A 55 2.45 0.95 -9.04
N ALA A 56 2.73 0.67 -10.33
CA ALA A 56 1.69 0.48 -11.35
C ALA A 56 0.78 -0.71 -11.02
N GLY A 57 1.35 -1.83 -10.57
CA GLY A 57 0.60 -3.00 -10.14
C GLY A 57 -0.30 -2.73 -8.93
N ILE A 58 0.26 -2.11 -7.88
CA ILE A 58 -0.50 -1.74 -6.67
C ILE A 58 -1.62 -0.75 -7.00
N LEU A 59 -1.34 0.24 -7.85
CA LEU A 59 -2.34 1.21 -8.30
C LEU A 59 -3.47 0.52 -9.08
N ALA A 60 -3.14 -0.40 -9.98
CA ALA A 60 -4.13 -1.16 -10.73
C ALA A 60 -5.02 -2.01 -9.81
N VAL A 61 -4.44 -2.71 -8.82
CA VAL A 61 -5.20 -3.45 -7.81
C VAL A 61 -6.06 -2.51 -6.96
N GLY A 62 -5.53 -1.36 -6.56
CA GLY A 62 -6.28 -0.36 -5.79
C GLY A 62 -7.50 0.16 -6.56
N ILE A 63 -7.34 0.46 -7.85
CA ILE A 63 -8.44 0.87 -8.74
C ILE A 63 -9.43 -0.28 -8.92
N TRP A 64 -8.96 -1.50 -9.16
CA TRP A 64 -9.81 -2.69 -9.28
C TRP A 64 -10.69 -2.87 -8.04
N VAL A 65 -10.07 -2.89 -6.86
CA VAL A 65 -10.77 -2.97 -5.57
C VAL A 65 -11.79 -1.84 -5.45
N LYS A 66 -11.42 -0.60 -5.79
CA LYS A 66 -12.32 0.54 -5.64
C LYS A 66 -13.53 0.52 -6.59
N VAL A 67 -13.34 0.05 -7.82
CA VAL A 67 -14.37 -0.02 -8.87
C VAL A 67 -15.37 -1.14 -8.58
N ASP A 68 -14.89 -2.29 -8.12
CA ASP A 68 -15.73 -3.41 -7.70
C ASP A 68 -16.52 -3.05 -6.42
N SER A 69 -15.88 -2.30 -5.51
CA SER A 69 -16.43 -1.88 -4.20
C SER A 69 -17.49 -0.76 -4.23
N ASN A 70 -18.33 -0.63 -5.26
CA ASN A 70 -19.40 0.39 -5.29
C ASN A 70 -20.42 0.27 -4.12
N SER A 71 -20.34 -0.77 -3.28
CA SER A 71 -21.15 -0.92 -2.06
C SER A 71 -20.46 -0.54 -0.73
N ILE A 72 -19.13 -0.33 -0.70
CA ILE A 72 -18.36 -0.08 0.55
C ILE A 72 -18.47 1.38 1.05
N ILE A 73 -18.95 2.30 0.22
CA ILE A 73 -19.12 3.73 0.57
C ILE A 73 -20.18 3.94 1.68
N SER A 74 -21.03 2.93 1.95
CA SER A 74 -22.04 2.96 3.01
C SER A 74 -21.52 2.54 4.40
N ILE A 75 -20.33 1.93 4.49
CA ILE A 75 -19.84 1.26 5.72
C ILE A 75 -19.26 2.25 6.75
N LEU A 76 -18.81 3.44 6.34
CA LEU A 76 -18.20 4.42 7.25
C LEU A 76 -19.04 5.66 7.57
N GLN A 77 -20.30 5.72 7.14
CA GLN A 77 -21.16 6.89 7.36
C GLN A 77 -21.67 7.02 8.82
N GLY A 78 -21.38 6.08 9.71
CA GLY A 78 -22.00 5.97 11.05
C GLY A 78 -21.23 6.51 12.27
N LEU A 79 -20.07 7.18 12.13
CA LEU A 79 -19.35 7.71 13.30
C LEU A 79 -19.70 9.19 13.60
N PRO A 80 -20.28 9.52 14.77
CA PRO A 80 -20.32 10.89 15.25
C PRO A 80 -18.93 11.30 15.79
N GLY A 81 -18.30 12.33 15.22
CA GLY A 81 -17.13 12.99 15.80
C GLY A 81 -15.78 12.87 15.08
N ALA A 82 -15.67 12.14 13.96
CA ALA A 82 -14.47 12.17 13.09
C ALA A 82 -14.82 12.86 11.76
N SER A 83 -13.96 13.79 11.31
CA SER A 83 -14.12 14.49 10.03
C SER A 83 -14.36 13.48 8.91
N SER A 84 -15.33 13.78 8.04
CA SER A 84 -15.75 12.95 6.90
C SER A 84 -14.58 12.49 6.02
N ASP A 85 -13.49 13.26 6.00
CA ASP A 85 -12.32 13.03 5.17
C ASP A 85 -11.46 11.85 5.67
N LEU A 86 -11.30 11.68 6.99
CA LEU A 86 -10.46 10.61 7.55
C LEU A 86 -11.05 9.22 7.29
N LYS A 87 -12.37 9.14 7.24
CA LYS A 87 -13.11 7.90 7.01
C LYS A 87 -12.97 7.39 5.57
N GLN A 88 -12.86 8.31 4.61
CA GLN A 88 -12.62 7.92 3.22
C GLN A 88 -11.19 7.39 3.02
N VAL A 89 -10.21 7.93 3.76
CA VAL A 89 -8.80 7.53 3.69
C VAL A 89 -8.56 6.12 4.27
N LEU A 90 -9.37 5.67 5.24
CA LEU A 90 -9.26 4.34 5.85
C LEU A 90 -9.80 3.20 4.96
N ASN A 91 -10.31 3.50 3.77
CA ASN A 91 -10.65 2.45 2.81
C ASN A 91 -9.35 1.89 2.21
N VAL A 92 -9.15 0.57 2.39
CA VAL A 92 -8.01 -0.17 1.84
C VAL A 92 -7.79 0.15 0.36
N GLY A 93 -8.86 0.27 -0.45
CA GLY A 93 -8.74 0.62 -1.87
C GLY A 93 -8.13 2.02 -2.12
N TYR A 94 -8.56 3.05 -1.38
CA TYR A 94 -7.98 4.40 -1.52
C TYR A 94 -6.53 4.46 -1.01
N LEU A 95 -6.20 3.68 0.03
CA LEU A 95 -4.82 3.55 0.51
C LEU A 95 -3.92 2.91 -0.56
N LEU A 96 -4.37 1.81 -1.19
CA LEU A 96 -3.64 1.18 -2.30
C LEU A 96 -3.44 2.15 -3.47
N ILE A 97 -4.47 2.92 -3.83
CA ILE A 97 -4.37 3.94 -4.89
C ILE A 97 -3.33 5.02 -4.50
N ALA A 98 -3.39 5.54 -3.28
CA ALA A 98 -2.48 6.58 -2.82
C ALA A 98 -1.02 6.09 -2.80
N VAL A 99 -0.76 4.94 -2.16
CA VAL A 99 0.58 4.34 -2.09
C VAL A 99 1.09 3.98 -3.49
N GLY A 100 0.26 3.31 -4.31
CA GLY A 100 0.63 2.95 -5.68
C GLY A 100 0.98 4.17 -6.54
N SER A 101 0.22 5.26 -6.42
CA SER A 101 0.49 6.52 -7.12
C SER A 101 1.82 7.16 -6.70
N VAL A 102 2.10 7.20 -5.39
CA VAL A 102 3.37 7.74 -4.88
C VAL A 102 4.56 6.91 -5.36
N LEU A 103 4.46 5.57 -5.29
CA LEU A 103 5.51 4.67 -5.79
C LEU A 103 5.73 4.81 -7.31
N LEU A 104 4.65 4.94 -8.07
CA LEU A 104 4.72 5.17 -9.52
C LEU A 104 5.44 6.49 -9.84
N LEU A 105 5.11 7.57 -9.14
CA LEU A 105 5.76 8.88 -9.31
C LEU A 105 7.24 8.83 -8.91
N LEU A 106 7.57 8.22 -7.77
CA LEU A 106 8.95 8.06 -7.32
C LEU A 106 9.79 7.25 -8.30
N GLY A 107 9.27 6.11 -8.76
CA GLY A 107 9.94 5.27 -9.74
C GLY A 107 10.16 6.00 -11.08
N PHE A 108 9.17 6.78 -11.52
CA PHE A 108 9.27 7.59 -12.73
C PHE A 108 10.35 8.67 -12.61
N LEU A 109 10.33 9.45 -11.53
CA LEU A 109 11.30 10.51 -11.28
C LEU A 109 12.72 9.95 -11.12
N GLY A 110 12.88 8.83 -10.41
CA GLY A 110 14.16 8.16 -10.25
C GLY A 110 14.74 7.63 -11.58
N CYS A 111 13.92 6.96 -12.39
CA CYS A 111 14.34 6.45 -13.70
C CYS A 111 14.67 7.58 -14.68
N CYS A 112 13.74 8.52 -14.86
CA CYS A 112 13.92 9.59 -15.84
C CYS A 112 14.97 10.61 -15.38
N GLY A 113 15.10 10.86 -14.07
CA GLY A 113 16.16 11.70 -13.51
C GLY A 113 17.55 11.13 -13.77
N ALA A 114 17.74 9.82 -13.59
CA ALA A 114 19.00 9.15 -13.91
C ALA A 114 19.28 9.19 -15.42
N VAL A 115 18.32 8.82 -16.27
CA VAL A 115 18.53 8.72 -17.73
C VAL A 115 18.74 10.09 -18.39
N ARG A 116 17.90 11.07 -18.05
CA ARG A 116 17.95 12.41 -18.65
C ARG A 116 19.00 13.33 -18.04
N GLU A 117 19.67 12.89 -16.98
CA GLU A 117 20.62 13.71 -16.22
C GLU A 117 20.01 15.07 -15.82
N SER A 118 18.69 15.09 -15.58
CA SER A 118 17.97 16.32 -15.26
C SER A 118 18.08 16.62 -13.78
N ARG A 119 18.82 17.69 -13.45
CA ARG A 119 19.00 18.17 -12.08
C ARG A 119 17.68 18.43 -11.36
N CYS A 120 16.68 18.99 -12.06
CA CYS A 120 15.37 19.27 -11.48
C CYS A 120 14.66 17.98 -11.07
N MET A 121 14.69 16.94 -11.90
CA MET A 121 14.08 15.64 -11.59
C MET A 121 14.78 14.93 -10.43
N LEU A 122 16.11 14.96 -10.37
CA LEU A 122 16.90 14.41 -9.26
C LEU A 122 16.62 15.15 -7.93
N LEU A 123 16.50 16.48 -7.99
CA LEU A 123 16.17 17.28 -6.82
C LEU A 123 14.74 17.01 -6.33
N MET A 124 13.75 16.91 -7.24
CA MET A 124 12.39 16.53 -6.88
C MET A 124 12.35 15.14 -6.24
N PHE A 125 13.05 14.16 -6.82
CA PHE A 125 13.18 12.83 -6.24
C PHE A 125 13.75 12.89 -4.81
N PHE A 126 14.84 13.64 -4.61
CA PHE A 126 15.43 13.84 -3.28
C PHE A 126 14.44 14.47 -2.29
N VAL A 127 13.74 15.54 -2.68
CA VAL A 127 12.79 16.24 -1.80
C VAL A 127 11.63 15.33 -1.40
N ILE A 128 11.09 14.53 -2.33
CA ILE A 128 9.98 13.62 -2.01
C ILE A 128 10.46 12.52 -1.04
N ILE A 129 11.63 11.90 -1.28
CA ILE A 129 12.18 10.90 -0.35
C ILE A 129 12.46 11.51 1.02
N LEU A 130 12.97 12.75 1.09
CA LEU A 130 13.17 13.44 2.36
C LEU A 130 11.85 13.65 3.13
N ILE A 131 10.76 14.02 2.42
CA ILE A 131 9.44 14.18 3.04
C ILE A 131 8.93 12.83 3.56
N VAL A 132 9.11 11.74 2.79
CA VAL A 132 8.73 10.39 3.22
C VAL A 132 9.50 9.99 4.48
N PHE A 133 10.82 10.17 4.49
CA PHE A 133 11.67 9.88 5.66
C PHE A 133 11.21 10.64 6.92
N ILE A 134 10.90 11.94 6.79
CA ILE A 134 10.37 12.74 7.90
C ILE A 134 9.01 12.20 8.37
N ALA A 135 8.13 11.84 7.44
CA ALA A 135 6.84 11.26 7.76
C ALA A 135 6.95 9.89 8.45
N GLU A 136 7.91 9.05 8.04
CA GLU A 136 8.20 7.76 8.69
C GLU A 136 8.65 7.95 10.13
N VAL A 137 9.61 8.87 10.37
CA VAL A 137 10.08 9.19 11.72
C VAL A 137 8.96 9.77 12.58
N ALA A 138 8.17 10.69 12.04
CA ALA A 138 7.02 11.26 12.75
C ALA A 138 5.97 10.19 13.09
N GLY A 139 5.66 9.31 12.13
CA GLY A 139 4.73 8.19 12.31
C GLY A 139 5.20 7.24 13.41
N ALA A 140 6.50 6.89 13.42
CA ALA A 140 7.08 6.06 14.46
C ALA A 140 6.95 6.69 15.85
N ILE A 141 7.22 8.00 15.98
CA ILE A 141 7.06 8.74 17.25
C ILE A 141 5.59 8.73 17.69
N VAL A 142 4.65 9.00 16.79
CA VAL A 142 3.22 9.00 17.10
C VAL A 142 2.75 7.63 17.61
N ILE A 143 3.15 6.54 16.95
CA ILE A 143 2.81 5.17 17.36
C ILE A 143 3.36 4.86 18.76
N LEU A 144 4.59 5.30 19.05
CA LEU A 144 5.22 5.05 20.35
C LEU A 144 4.58 5.85 21.49
N VAL A 145 4.21 7.11 21.24
CA VAL A 145 3.64 8.01 22.26
C VAL A 145 2.16 7.72 22.51
N PHE A 146 1.38 7.43 21.47
CA PHE A 146 -0.08 7.33 21.55
C PHE A 146 -0.63 5.90 21.57
N LYS A 147 0.12 4.94 22.13
CA LYS A 147 -0.32 3.53 22.20
C LYS A 147 -1.71 3.34 22.82
N GLY A 148 -2.02 4.05 23.90
CA GLY A 148 -3.33 3.96 24.58
C GLY A 148 -4.50 4.38 23.68
N PRO A 149 -4.51 5.62 23.14
CA PRO A 149 -5.52 6.07 22.19
C PRO A 149 -5.66 5.16 20.96
N ILE A 150 -4.57 4.65 20.41
CA ILE A 150 -4.59 3.73 19.27
C ILE A 150 -5.41 2.46 19.59
N GLN A 151 -5.23 1.86 20.77
CA GLN A 151 -6.00 0.67 21.18
C GLN A 151 -7.50 0.97 21.26
N THR A 152 -7.88 2.16 21.75
CA THR A 152 -9.30 2.56 21.79
C THR A 152 -9.89 2.76 20.40
N MET A 153 -9.14 3.37 19.47
CA MET A 153 -9.58 3.52 18.09
C MET A 153 -9.73 2.17 17.39
N ILE A 154 -8.81 1.22 17.62
CA ILE A 154 -8.90 -0.12 17.05
C ILE A 154 -10.15 -0.84 17.57
N SER A 155 -10.49 -0.68 18.84
CA SER A 155 -11.70 -1.28 19.42
C SER A 155 -12.98 -0.72 18.76
N GLN A 156 -13.04 0.60 18.55
CA GLN A 156 -14.17 1.24 17.85
C GLN A 156 -14.25 0.83 16.37
N LEU A 157 -13.10 0.71 15.71
CA LEU A 157 -13.01 0.18 14.36
C LEU A 157 -13.54 -1.25 14.31
N GLY A 158 -13.18 -2.09 15.29
CA GLY A 158 -13.65 -3.46 15.42
C GLY A 158 -15.18 -3.57 15.43
N VAL A 159 -15.86 -2.69 16.18
CA VAL A 159 -17.34 -2.65 16.19
C VAL A 159 -17.90 -2.35 14.80
N THR A 160 -17.32 -1.38 14.08
CA THR A 160 -17.75 -1.02 12.73
C THR A 160 -17.54 -2.18 11.75
N VAL A 161 -16.40 -2.86 11.86
CA VAL A 161 -16.03 -4.00 11.03
C VAL A 161 -16.98 -5.18 11.27
N VAL A 162 -17.27 -5.51 12.53
CA VAL A 162 -18.23 -6.57 12.88
C VAL A 162 -19.63 -6.24 12.36
N ASN A 163 -20.09 -4.99 12.49
CA ASN A 163 -21.37 -4.57 11.92
C ASN A 163 -21.43 -4.76 10.40
N SER A 164 -20.32 -4.51 9.68
CA SER A 164 -20.24 -4.77 8.25
C SER A 164 -20.33 -6.26 7.93
N ILE A 165 -19.68 -7.13 8.71
CA ILE A 165 -19.82 -8.59 8.58
C ILE A 165 -21.29 -8.99 8.75
N GLN A 166 -21.94 -8.54 9.82
CA GLN A 166 -23.33 -8.88 10.12
C GLN A 166 -24.32 -8.36 9.07
N ARG A 167 -24.01 -7.26 8.39
CA ARG A 167 -24.90 -6.69 7.38
C ARG A 167 -24.68 -7.31 5.99
N ASP A 168 -23.44 -7.50 5.60
CA ASP A 168 -23.05 -7.67 4.20
C ASP A 168 -22.48 -9.07 3.88
N TYR A 169 -22.06 -9.86 4.89
CA TYR A 169 -21.49 -11.18 4.65
C TYR A 169 -22.55 -12.20 4.23
N GLY A 170 -22.37 -12.80 3.05
CA GLY A 170 -23.32 -13.70 2.38
C GLY A 170 -24.30 -13.01 1.43
N SER A 171 -24.48 -11.69 1.53
CA SER A 171 -25.32 -10.92 0.60
C SER A 171 -24.49 -10.16 -0.43
N ASN A 172 -23.33 -9.62 -0.02
CA ASN A 172 -22.38 -8.95 -0.89
C ASN A 172 -21.20 -9.88 -1.19
N THR A 173 -20.96 -10.16 -2.48
CA THR A 173 -19.89 -11.06 -2.94
C THR A 173 -18.51 -10.55 -2.62
N ASP A 174 -18.30 -9.24 -2.62
CA ASP A 174 -16.99 -8.59 -2.44
C ASP A 174 -16.59 -8.65 -0.97
N VAL A 175 -17.52 -8.30 -0.07
CA VAL A 175 -17.32 -8.43 1.39
C VAL A 175 -17.09 -9.89 1.75
N THR A 176 -17.89 -10.80 1.18
CA THR A 176 -17.74 -12.24 1.43
C THR A 176 -16.40 -12.77 0.92
N GLY A 177 -15.99 -12.39 -0.29
CA GLY A 177 -14.72 -12.78 -0.89
C GLY A 177 -13.50 -12.24 -0.13
N LEU A 178 -13.57 -10.96 0.28
CA LEU A 178 -12.54 -10.32 1.10
C LEU A 178 -12.35 -11.05 2.43
N TRP A 179 -13.44 -11.33 3.14
CA TRP A 179 -13.38 -12.04 4.41
C TRP A 179 -12.92 -13.48 4.27
N ASN A 180 -13.39 -14.21 3.26
CA ASN A 180 -12.92 -15.57 2.99
C ASN A 180 -11.41 -15.60 2.74
N THR A 181 -10.93 -14.72 1.86
CA THR A 181 -9.50 -14.61 1.55
C THR A 181 -8.69 -14.21 2.78
N THR A 182 -9.19 -13.27 3.58
CA THR A 182 -8.54 -12.84 4.82
C THR A 182 -8.43 -13.98 5.83
N MET A 183 -9.53 -14.69 6.06
CA MET A 183 -9.56 -15.84 6.98
C MET A 183 -8.66 -16.98 6.50
N ASP A 184 -8.59 -17.22 5.18
CA ASP A 184 -7.73 -18.24 4.60
C ASP A 184 -6.24 -17.88 4.65
N LEU A 185 -5.91 -16.60 4.46
CA LEU A 185 -4.54 -16.09 4.49
C LEU A 185 -3.98 -16.09 5.92
N PHE A 186 -4.77 -15.61 6.88
CA PHE A 186 -4.32 -15.46 8.28
C PHE A 186 -4.71 -16.63 9.18
N LYS A 187 -5.40 -17.65 8.66
CA LYS A 187 -5.86 -18.84 9.41
C LYS A 187 -6.61 -18.45 10.68
N CYS A 188 -7.58 -17.56 10.52
CA CYS A 188 -8.38 -16.96 11.58
C CYS A 188 -9.86 -16.96 11.22
N CYS A 189 -10.73 -16.62 12.16
CA CYS A 189 -12.17 -16.58 11.94
C CYS A 189 -12.81 -15.33 12.56
N GLY A 190 -13.48 -14.52 11.73
CA GLY A 190 -14.10 -13.26 12.15
C GLY A 190 -13.08 -12.20 12.53
N PHE A 191 -13.55 -11.04 12.97
CA PHE A 191 -12.66 -9.99 13.48
C PHE A 191 -12.13 -10.38 14.87
N ASN A 192 -13.04 -10.69 15.80
CA ASN A 192 -12.78 -11.16 17.15
C ASN A 192 -12.90 -12.69 17.26
N ASN A 193 -13.95 -13.28 16.68
CA ASN A 193 -14.21 -14.73 16.65
C ASN A 193 -15.41 -15.08 15.73
N TYR A 194 -15.82 -16.35 15.70
CA TYR A 194 -16.95 -16.84 14.89
C TYR A 194 -18.29 -16.14 15.16
N SER A 195 -18.52 -15.64 16.37
CA SER A 195 -19.79 -15.00 16.74
C SER A 195 -20.03 -13.70 15.98
N ASP A 196 -19.00 -13.09 15.38
CA ASP A 196 -19.13 -11.91 14.53
C ASP A 196 -20.01 -12.17 13.29
N PHE A 197 -20.12 -13.43 12.86
CA PHE A 197 -21.01 -13.83 11.75
C PHE A 197 -22.45 -14.09 12.21
N THR A 198 -22.73 -14.15 13.51
CA THR A 198 -24.07 -14.39 14.04
C THR A 198 -25.00 -13.29 13.56
N GLY A 199 -26.11 -13.66 12.92
CA GLY A 199 -27.06 -12.70 12.35
C GLY A 199 -26.70 -12.19 10.96
N SER A 200 -25.57 -12.60 10.37
CA SER A 200 -25.26 -12.30 8.97
C SER A 200 -26.22 -12.98 8.00
N PRO A 201 -26.47 -12.41 6.80
CA PRO A 201 -27.26 -13.05 5.75
C PRO A 201 -26.83 -14.50 5.44
N TYR A 202 -25.52 -14.78 5.51
CA TYR A 202 -24.99 -16.14 5.36
C TYR A 202 -25.50 -17.11 6.43
N VAL A 203 -25.36 -16.75 7.72
CA VAL A 203 -25.78 -17.62 8.83
C VAL A 203 -27.30 -17.75 8.86
N GLN A 204 -28.04 -16.67 8.58
CA GLN A 204 -29.51 -16.70 8.54
C GLN A 204 -30.05 -17.62 7.43
N SER A 205 -29.41 -17.66 6.27
CA SER A 205 -29.85 -18.47 5.13
C SER A 205 -29.41 -19.93 5.22
N THR A 206 -28.22 -20.19 5.73
CA THR A 206 -27.62 -21.55 5.71
C THR A 206 -27.65 -22.26 7.06
N ASN A 207 -27.85 -21.55 8.16
CA ASN A 207 -27.59 -22.02 9.53
C ASN A 207 -26.16 -22.55 9.74
N LEU A 208 -25.21 -22.09 8.92
CA LEU A 208 -23.80 -22.46 8.97
C LEU A 208 -22.92 -21.22 9.14
N TYR A 209 -21.77 -21.42 9.77
CA TYR A 209 -20.69 -20.44 9.85
C TYR A 209 -19.69 -20.66 8.70
N PRO A 210 -18.85 -19.67 8.38
CA PRO A 210 -17.79 -19.84 7.38
C PRO A 210 -16.90 -21.04 7.69
N TYR A 211 -16.49 -21.76 6.66
CA TYR A 211 -15.79 -23.04 6.85
C TYR A 211 -14.46 -22.86 7.61
N GLN A 212 -13.80 -21.71 7.47
CA GLN A 212 -12.55 -21.34 8.17
C GLN A 212 -12.73 -21.27 9.69
N CYS A 213 -13.97 -21.14 10.18
CA CYS A 213 -14.31 -21.08 11.60
C CYS A 213 -14.43 -22.46 12.26
N CYS A 214 -14.39 -23.56 11.49
CA CYS A 214 -14.48 -24.91 12.02
C CYS A 214 -13.42 -25.83 11.42
N GLN A 215 -12.95 -26.77 12.24
CA GLN A 215 -12.13 -27.89 11.75
C GLN A 215 -12.98 -29.01 11.13
N LEU A 216 -14.22 -29.18 11.61
CA LEU A 216 -15.17 -30.19 11.15
C LEU A 216 -16.30 -29.55 10.33
N GLN A 217 -16.57 -30.13 9.16
CA GLN A 217 -17.64 -29.71 8.28
C GLN A 217 -18.87 -30.63 8.39
N PRO A 218 -20.10 -30.09 8.22
CA PRO A 218 -20.43 -28.67 8.02
C PRO A 218 -20.27 -27.82 9.30
N CYS A 219 -19.85 -26.57 9.15
CA CYS A 219 -19.55 -25.67 10.27
C CYS A 219 -20.83 -25.15 10.96
N LYS A 220 -21.38 -25.94 11.88
CA LYS A 220 -22.52 -25.55 12.74
C LYS A 220 -22.03 -24.77 13.97
N TYR A 221 -22.95 -24.10 14.66
CA TYR A 221 -22.69 -23.37 15.91
C TYR A 221 -21.89 -24.19 16.94
N SER A 222 -22.28 -25.45 17.17
CA SER A 222 -21.58 -26.35 18.12
C SER A 222 -20.12 -26.59 17.72
N ASN A 223 -19.87 -26.75 16.42
CA ASN A 223 -18.53 -27.00 15.89
C ASN A 223 -17.67 -25.73 15.96
N ALA A 224 -18.24 -24.56 15.64
CA ALA A 224 -17.53 -23.28 15.68
C ALA A 224 -17.12 -22.91 17.12
N THR A 225 -17.99 -23.21 18.09
CA THR A 225 -17.72 -22.98 19.52
C THR A 225 -16.56 -23.83 20.04
N VAL A 226 -16.47 -25.09 19.60
CA VAL A 226 -15.45 -26.05 20.07
C VAL A 226 -14.14 -25.92 19.29
N ALA A 227 -14.15 -25.40 18.06
CA ALA A 227 -12.98 -25.32 17.18
C ALA A 227 -11.86 -24.40 17.69
N ASN A 228 -12.14 -23.52 18.67
CA ASN A 228 -11.18 -22.61 19.30
C ASN A 228 -10.27 -21.87 18.30
N VAL A 229 -10.86 -21.36 17.22
CA VAL A 229 -10.16 -20.57 16.20
C VAL A 229 -10.13 -19.10 16.64
N ASN A 230 -8.93 -18.50 16.67
CA ASN A 230 -8.77 -17.10 17.03
C ASN A 230 -9.36 -16.16 15.97
N GLY A 231 -9.85 -15.00 16.41
CA GLY A 231 -10.17 -13.89 15.52
C GLY A 231 -8.98 -13.38 14.74
N CYS A 232 -9.24 -12.76 13.59
CA CYS A 232 -8.20 -12.20 12.75
C CYS A 232 -7.46 -11.03 13.41
N TYR A 233 -8.15 -10.21 14.20
CA TYR A 233 -7.50 -9.14 14.97
C TYR A 233 -6.50 -9.67 16.03
N PRO A 234 -6.89 -10.56 16.97
CA PRO A 234 -5.94 -11.09 17.95
C PRO A 234 -4.84 -11.95 17.30
N ALA A 235 -5.14 -12.68 16.22
CA ALA A 235 -4.12 -13.40 15.45
C ALA A 235 -3.09 -12.43 14.83
N LEU A 236 -3.56 -11.32 14.25
CA LEU A 236 -2.70 -10.28 13.69
C LEU A 236 -1.82 -9.61 14.76
N VAL A 237 -2.40 -9.24 15.90
CA VAL A 237 -1.63 -8.68 17.04
C VAL A 237 -0.56 -9.67 17.50
N LYS A 238 -0.91 -10.95 17.64
CA LYS A 238 0.06 -11.99 18.01
C LYS A 238 1.17 -12.14 16.97
N LEU A 239 0.87 -12.00 15.69
CA LEU A 239 1.88 -11.99 14.63
C LEU A 239 2.82 -10.78 14.75
N PHE A 240 2.30 -9.59 15.03
CA PHE A 240 3.12 -8.39 15.28
C PHE A 240 4.03 -8.59 16.49
N ASP A 241 3.49 -9.06 17.61
CA ASP A 241 4.25 -9.26 18.85
C ASP A 241 5.33 -10.33 18.67
N SER A 242 4.99 -11.45 18.04
CA SER A 242 5.93 -12.56 17.82
C SER A 242 7.04 -12.20 16.81
N ASN A 243 6.77 -11.29 15.88
CA ASN A 243 7.71 -10.90 14.82
C ASN A 243 8.24 -9.47 14.99
N THR A 244 8.11 -8.87 16.18
CA THR A 244 8.48 -7.46 16.42
C THR A 244 9.92 -7.16 15.99
N VAL A 245 10.85 -8.09 16.23
CA VAL A 245 12.26 -7.94 15.82
C VAL A 245 12.41 -7.82 14.30
N ILE A 246 11.71 -8.67 13.54
CA ILE A 246 11.75 -8.66 12.07
C ILE A 246 11.17 -7.35 11.56
N ILE A 247 10.06 -6.88 12.14
CA ILE A 247 9.38 -5.66 11.72
C ILE A 247 10.27 -4.44 11.95
N ILE A 248 10.93 -4.34 13.11
CA ILE A 248 11.89 -3.28 13.40
C ILE A 248 13.07 -3.35 12.42
N ALA A 249 13.60 -4.55 12.13
CA ALA A 249 14.69 -4.72 11.18
C ALA A 249 14.31 -4.28 9.76
N VAL A 250 13.09 -4.61 9.30
CA VAL A 250 12.57 -4.15 8.01
C VAL A 250 12.42 -2.63 7.98
N ALA A 251 11.85 -2.03 9.03
CA ALA A 251 11.69 -0.58 9.12
C ALA A 251 13.05 0.17 9.07
N LEU A 252 14.04 -0.30 9.82
CA LEU A 252 15.40 0.25 9.77
C LEU A 252 16.06 0.05 8.40
N GLY A 253 15.80 -1.08 7.74
CA GLY A 253 16.26 -1.35 6.38
C GLY A 253 15.69 -0.37 5.36
N ILE A 254 14.38 -0.09 5.44
CA ILE A 254 13.71 0.90 4.58
C ILE A 254 14.35 2.28 4.79
N ALA A 255 14.45 2.74 6.04
CA ALA A 255 15.09 4.01 6.37
C ALA A 255 16.53 4.12 5.84
N ALA A 256 17.32 3.04 5.94
CA ALA A 256 18.67 3.01 5.39
C ALA A 256 18.70 3.10 3.85
N LEU A 257 17.77 2.43 3.17
CA LEU A 257 17.64 2.51 1.71
C LEU A 257 17.24 3.92 1.25
N GLU A 258 16.37 4.60 1.98
CA GLU A 258 16.01 6.00 1.70
C GLU A 258 17.21 6.94 1.85
N LEU A 259 17.97 6.81 2.93
CA LEU A 259 19.21 7.57 3.13
C LEU A 259 20.20 7.33 1.99
N PHE A 260 20.37 6.06 1.58
CA PHE A 260 21.22 5.72 0.44
C PHE A 260 20.72 6.36 -0.87
N ALA A 261 19.42 6.28 -1.14
CA ALA A 261 18.81 6.90 -2.33
C ALA A 261 19.03 8.42 -2.36
N MET A 262 18.89 9.09 -1.20
CA MET A 262 19.17 10.52 -1.06
C MET A 262 20.64 10.87 -1.34
N VAL A 263 21.58 10.09 -0.79
CA VAL A 263 23.03 10.27 -1.03
C VAL A 263 23.37 10.08 -2.51
N VAL A 264 22.83 9.04 -3.15
CA VAL A 264 23.05 8.78 -4.58
C VAL A 264 22.46 9.90 -5.43
N SER A 265 21.23 10.34 -5.15
CA SER A 265 20.59 11.44 -5.88
C SER A 265 21.42 12.73 -5.81
N MET A 266 21.89 13.11 -4.61
CA MET A 266 22.73 14.29 -4.44
C MET A 266 24.10 14.15 -5.10
N THR A 267 24.71 12.97 -5.04
CA THR A 267 25.99 12.70 -5.72
C THR A 267 25.84 12.87 -7.24
N LEU A 268 24.76 12.33 -7.82
CA LEU A 268 24.45 12.51 -9.25
C LEU A 268 24.18 13.98 -9.58
N TYR A 269 23.37 14.67 -8.77
CA TYR A 269 23.08 16.09 -8.94
C TYR A 269 24.36 16.94 -8.96
N CYS A 270 25.26 16.76 -7.98
CA CYS A 270 26.51 17.50 -7.88
C CYS A 270 27.44 17.22 -9.07
N LYS A 271 27.51 15.96 -9.53
CA LYS A 271 28.31 15.59 -10.69
C LYS A 271 27.81 16.24 -11.97
N ILE A 272 26.50 16.15 -12.23
CA ILE A 272 25.88 16.81 -13.40
C ILE A 272 26.09 18.33 -13.33
N LYS A 273 25.99 18.92 -12.13
CA LYS A 273 26.28 20.35 -11.93
C LYS A 273 27.71 20.71 -12.31
N SER A 274 28.68 19.88 -11.92
CA SER A 274 30.10 20.11 -12.25
C SER A 274 30.45 19.89 -13.73
N THR A 275 29.63 19.18 -14.50
CA THR A 275 29.87 18.93 -15.92
C THR A 275 29.37 20.06 -16.82
N GLU A 276 28.41 20.87 -16.35
CA GLU A 276 27.91 22.03 -17.11
C GLU A 276 28.59 23.36 -16.71
N ALA A 277 29.43 23.37 -15.68
CA ALA A 277 30.18 24.55 -15.21
C ALA A 277 31.61 24.54 -15.77
#